data_AF-A0A2B7ZJI5-F1
#
_entry.id   AF-A0A2B7ZJI5-F1
#
_cell.length_a   1.000
_cell.length_b   1.000
_cell.length_c   1.000
_cell.angle_alpha   90.00
_cell.angle_beta   90.00
_cell.angle_gamma   90.00
#
_symmetry.space_group_name_H-M   'P 1'
#
loop_
_entity.id
_entity.type
_entity.pdbx_description
1 polymer ?
#
loop_
_entity_poly.entity_id
_entity_poly.type
_entity_poly.pdbx_seq_one_letter_code
_entity_poly.pdbx_strand_id
1 'polypeptide(L)'
;MSDIICRVTDSSAIAASHIAAVASMELEVEHFKKIKKLLDKVQDQFHELKCELKCDKDEVRVFYQTLKEARGLVLDGKATKKSHINEEESVLVQFFITEDVSHTIKSKIYACINHLQAY
;
A
#
# COMPACT_ATOMS: atom_id res chain seq x y z
N MET A 1 -8.34 -40.78 25.11
CA MET A 1 -8.29 -40.45 23.67
C MET A 1 -8.03 -38.96 23.59
N SER A 2 -6.96 -38.57 22.91
CA SER A 2 -6.55 -37.17 22.79
C SER A 2 -7.43 -36.51 21.73
N ASP A 3 -8.31 -35.60 22.15
CA ASP A 3 -9.07 -34.74 21.25
C ASP A 3 -8.09 -33.77 20.58
N ILE A 4 -7.57 -34.18 19.43
CA ILE A 4 -6.91 -33.27 18.49
C ILE A 4 -8.02 -32.37 17.97
N ILE A 5 -8.17 -31.20 18.59
CA ILE A 5 -8.91 -30.08 18.01
C ILE A 5 -8.13 -29.67 16.76
N CYS A 6 -8.47 -30.27 15.64
CA CYS A 6 -8.16 -29.73 14.33
C CYS A 6 -8.91 -28.39 14.28
N ARG A 7 -8.23 -27.28 14.61
CA ARG A 7 -8.73 -25.95 14.30
C ARG A 7 -8.77 -25.89 12.77
N VAL A 8 -9.90 -26.29 12.20
CA VAL A 8 -10.25 -25.96 10.82
C VAL A 8 -10.29 -24.44 10.78
N THR A 9 -9.20 -23.82 10.35
CA THR A 9 -9.15 -22.39 10.14
C THR A 9 -10.18 -22.11 9.04
N ASP A 10 -11.26 -21.41 9.39
CA ASP A 10 -12.35 -21.10 8.47
C ASP A 10 -11.81 -20.34 7.26
N SER A 11 -11.73 -20.99 6.11
CA SER A 11 -11.25 -20.43 4.85
C SER A 11 -11.99 -19.13 4.49
N SER A 12 -13.26 -19.00 4.88
CA SER A 12 -14.03 -17.78 4.70
C SER A 12 -13.51 -16.63 5.56
N ALA A 13 -13.13 -16.91 6.81
CA ALA A 13 -12.56 -15.92 7.72
C ALA A 13 -11.15 -15.49 7.28
N ILE A 14 -10.33 -16.44 6.80
CA ILE A 14 -9.00 -16.12 6.25
C ILE A 14 -9.15 -15.23 5.03
N ALA A 15 -9.98 -15.61 4.05
CA ALA A 15 -10.20 -14.82 2.85
C ALA A 15 -10.74 -13.40 3.17
N ALA A 16 -11.62 -13.28 4.16
CA ALA A 16 -12.09 -11.97 4.63
C ALA A 16 -10.95 -11.11 5.20
N SER A 17 -9.99 -11.72 5.90
CA SER A 17 -8.79 -11.03 6.39
C SER A 17 -7.90 -10.54 5.24
N HIS A 18 -7.73 -11.33 4.18
CA HIS A 18 -6.97 -10.90 3.00
C HIS A 18 -7.65 -9.72 2.28
N ILE A 19 -8.98 -9.73 2.14
CA ILE A 19 -9.73 -8.58 1.60
C ILE A 19 -9.49 -7.32 2.43
N ALA A 20 -9.53 -7.43 3.77
CA ALA A 20 -9.25 -6.30 4.66
C ALA A 20 -7.79 -5.80 4.54
N ALA A 21 -6.83 -6.71 4.36
CA ALA A 21 -5.43 -6.37 4.15
C ALA A 21 -5.23 -5.58 2.84
N VAL A 22 -5.88 -6.01 1.74
CA VAL A 22 -5.87 -5.26 0.47
C VAL A 22 -6.37 -3.83 0.67
N ALA A 23 -7.55 -3.66 1.28
CA ALA A 23 -8.12 -2.33 1.51
C ALA A 23 -7.20 -1.44 2.37
N SER A 24 -6.54 -2.01 3.39
CA SER A 24 -5.55 -1.29 4.20
C SER A 24 -4.35 -0.85 3.37
N MET A 25 -3.81 -1.72 2.51
CA MET A 25 -2.66 -1.39 1.67
C MET A 25 -2.99 -0.35 0.60
N GLU A 26 -4.20 -0.35 0.04
CA GLU A 26 -4.65 0.70 -0.88
C GLU A 26 -4.68 2.07 -0.21
N LEU A 27 -5.18 2.14 1.04
CA LEU A 27 -5.14 3.36 1.84
C LEU A 27 -3.71 3.84 2.08
N GLU A 28 -2.78 2.92 2.38
CA GLU A 28 -1.36 3.25 2.52
C GLU A 28 -0.76 3.80 1.22
N VAL A 29 -1.10 3.22 0.06
CA VAL A 29 -0.69 3.74 -1.26
C VAL A 29 -1.20 5.17 -1.47
N GLU A 30 -2.43 5.48 -1.08
CA GLU A 30 -2.96 6.85 -1.11
C GLU A 30 -2.23 7.79 -0.14
N HIS A 31 -1.84 7.32 1.04
CA HIS A 31 -1.02 8.08 1.97
C HIS A 31 0.35 8.41 1.37
N PHE A 32 1.03 7.46 0.74
CA PHE A 32 2.29 7.73 0.05
C PHE A 32 2.12 8.76 -1.08
N LYS A 33 1.02 8.70 -1.85
CA LYS A 33 0.71 9.73 -2.87
C LYS A 33 0.56 11.13 -2.24
N LYS A 34 -0.11 11.24 -1.09
CA LYS A 34 -0.29 12.51 -0.36
C LYS A 34 1.04 13.02 0.20
N ILE A 35 1.83 12.17 0.83
CA ILE A 35 3.16 12.53 1.37
C ILE A 35 4.07 13.02 0.25
N LYS A 36 4.10 12.33 -0.90
CA LYS A 36 4.86 12.79 -2.07
C LYS A 36 4.46 14.21 -2.48
N LYS A 37 3.16 14.51 -2.57
CA LYS A 37 2.67 15.85 -2.91
C LYS A 37 3.12 16.91 -1.89
N LEU A 38 3.19 16.57 -0.61
CA LEU A 38 3.71 17.48 0.42
C LEU A 38 5.21 17.72 0.25
N LEU A 39 5.99 16.67 -0.02
CA LEU A 39 7.43 16.80 -0.32
C LEU A 39 7.69 17.59 -1.61
N ASP A 40 6.80 17.50 -2.59
CA ASP A 40 6.84 18.32 -3.80
C ASP A 40 6.64 19.81 -3.46
N LYS A 41 5.58 20.14 -2.71
CA LYS A 41 5.32 21.51 -2.25
C LYS A 41 6.44 22.11 -1.40
N VAL A 42 7.01 21.32 -0.49
CA VAL A 42 8.13 21.78 0.35
C VAL A 42 9.36 22.13 -0.50
N GLN A 43 9.63 21.35 -1.54
CA GLN A 43 10.73 21.67 -2.46
C GLN A 43 10.45 22.96 -3.24
N ASP A 44 9.23 23.13 -3.74
CA ASP A 44 8.84 24.32 -4.52
C ASP A 44 8.96 25.59 -3.67
N GLN A 45 8.42 25.57 -2.44
CA GLN A 45 8.52 26.68 -1.49
C GLN A 45 9.98 27.01 -1.12
N PHE A 46 10.80 25.98 -0.91
CA PHE A 46 12.22 26.20 -0.62
C PHE A 46 12.98 26.78 -1.82
N HIS A 47 12.60 26.39 -3.04
CA HIS A 47 13.18 26.95 -4.26
C HIS A 47 12.88 28.46 -4.37
N GLU A 48 11.63 28.85 -4.12
CA GLU A 48 11.20 30.26 -4.10
C GLU A 48 11.98 31.07 -3.04
N LEU A 49 12.02 30.58 -1.79
CA LEU A 49 12.75 31.21 -0.70
C LEU A 49 14.24 31.39 -0.99
N LYS A 50 14.88 30.39 -1.62
CA LYS A 50 16.29 30.48 -2.01
C LYS A 50 16.53 31.59 -3.03
N CYS A 51 15.64 31.75 -4.01
CA CYS A 51 15.72 32.81 -5.00
C CYS A 51 15.69 34.21 -4.34
N GLU A 52 14.95 34.35 -3.24
CA GLU A 52 14.82 35.62 -2.51
C GLU A 52 15.96 35.88 -1.52
N LEU A 53 16.44 34.84 -0.81
CA LEU A 53 17.28 35.01 0.39
C LEU A 53 18.79 34.79 0.16
N LYS A 54 19.23 34.47 -1.07
CA LYS A 54 20.65 34.16 -1.39
C LYS A 54 21.30 33.20 -0.38
N CYS A 55 20.57 32.13 -0.02
CA CYS A 55 21.00 31.14 0.97
C CYS A 55 22.36 30.52 0.66
N ASP A 56 23.03 30.04 1.71
CA ASP A 56 24.27 29.27 1.60
C ASP A 56 24.08 28.05 0.70
N LYS A 57 25.03 27.84 -0.23
CA LYS A 57 24.99 26.75 -1.19
C LYS A 57 25.07 25.37 -0.51
N ASP A 58 25.76 25.25 0.62
CA ASP A 58 25.94 23.98 1.32
C ASP A 58 24.67 23.57 2.08
N GLU A 59 24.02 24.49 2.80
CA GLU A 59 22.74 24.23 3.48
C GLU A 59 21.65 23.84 2.47
N VAL A 60 21.60 24.56 1.34
CA VAL A 60 20.70 24.24 0.23
C VAL A 60 20.97 22.83 -0.31
N ARG A 61 22.24 22.46 -0.52
CA ARG A 61 22.60 21.12 -1.02
C ARG A 61 22.12 20.04 -0.07
N VAL A 62 22.35 20.20 1.23
CA VAL A 62 21.91 19.25 2.27
C VAL A 62 20.40 19.11 2.26
N PHE A 63 19.65 20.22 2.22
CA PHE A 63 18.19 20.19 2.18
C PHE A 63 17.63 19.43 0.97
N TYR A 64 18.15 19.71 -0.23
CA TYR A 64 17.73 19.00 -1.45
C TYR A 64 18.07 17.51 -1.39
N GLN A 65 19.22 17.15 -0.81
CA GLN A 65 19.61 15.75 -0.64
C GLN A 65 18.65 15.02 0.31
N THR A 66 18.34 15.60 1.47
CA THR A 66 17.36 15.04 2.42
C THR A 66 15.97 14.88 1.80
N LEU A 67 15.50 15.88 1.05
CA LEU A 67 14.21 15.77 0.34
C LEU A 67 14.23 14.66 -0.71
N LYS A 68 15.32 14.50 -1.44
CA LYS A 68 15.48 13.44 -2.44
C LYS A 68 15.42 12.07 -1.78
N GLU A 69 16.10 11.88 -0.65
CA GLU A 69 16.06 10.64 0.14
C GLU A 69 14.66 10.34 0.66
N ALA A 70 13.99 11.34 1.26
CA ALA A 70 12.62 11.18 1.74
C ALA A 70 11.64 10.79 0.60
N ARG A 71 11.80 11.38 -0.59
CA ARG A 71 11.02 10.98 -1.78
C ARG A 71 11.33 9.56 -2.22
N GLY A 72 12.60 9.15 -2.19
CA GLY A 72 13.01 7.78 -2.47
C GLY A 72 12.25 6.80 -1.59
N LEU A 73 12.30 7.00 -0.26
CA LEU A 73 11.60 6.15 0.71
C LEU A 73 10.08 6.09 0.46
N VAL A 74 9.45 7.20 0.10
CA VAL A 74 8.01 7.26 -0.20
C VAL A 74 7.67 6.49 -1.49
N LEU A 75 8.52 6.60 -2.51
CA LEU A 75 8.33 5.88 -3.77
C LEU A 75 8.54 4.37 -3.58
N ASP A 76 9.58 3.98 -2.84
CA ASP A 76 9.88 2.58 -2.53
C ASP A 76 8.76 1.97 -1.68
N GLY A 77 8.33 2.65 -0.61
CA GLY A 77 7.21 2.20 0.23
C GLY A 77 5.92 2.02 -0.56
N LYS A 78 5.62 2.95 -1.48
CA LYS A 78 4.47 2.82 -2.39
C LYS A 78 4.61 1.62 -3.33
N ALA A 79 5.79 1.43 -3.92
CA ALA A 79 6.04 0.32 -4.85
C ALA A 79 5.91 -1.03 -4.14
N THR A 80 6.47 -1.17 -2.93
CA THR A 80 6.35 -2.37 -2.10
C THR A 80 4.89 -2.68 -1.79
N LYS A 81 4.09 -1.70 -1.37
CA LYS A 81 2.66 -1.94 -1.09
C LYS A 81 1.88 -2.34 -2.34
N LYS A 82 2.17 -1.74 -3.48
CA LYS A 82 1.59 -2.18 -4.76
C LYS A 82 1.98 -3.61 -5.13
N SER A 83 3.24 -4.00 -4.89
CA SER A 83 3.69 -5.39 -5.11
C SER A 83 2.90 -6.37 -4.25
N HIS A 84 2.76 -6.08 -2.96
CA HIS A 84 2.00 -6.93 -2.04
C HIS A 84 0.51 -7.00 -2.41
N ILE A 85 -0.10 -5.91 -2.91
CA ILE A 85 -1.48 -5.96 -3.41
C ILE A 85 -1.61 -6.95 -4.58
N ASN A 86 -0.64 -6.99 -5.51
CA ASN A 86 -0.65 -7.95 -6.61
C ASN A 86 -0.49 -9.40 -6.12
N GLU A 87 0.32 -9.61 -5.07
CA GLU A 87 0.45 -10.91 -4.42
C GLU A 87 -0.87 -11.34 -3.75
N GLU A 88 -1.53 -10.41 -3.06
CA GLU A 88 -2.85 -10.64 -2.45
C GLU A 88 -3.94 -10.94 -3.50
N GLU A 89 -3.92 -10.29 -4.67
CA GLU A 89 -4.83 -10.63 -5.77
C GLU A 89 -4.70 -12.11 -6.14
N SER A 90 -3.46 -12.60 -6.24
CA SER A 90 -3.19 -14.01 -6.56
C SER A 90 -3.70 -14.96 -5.46
N VAL A 91 -3.55 -14.59 -4.18
CA VAL A 91 -4.08 -15.36 -3.05
C VAL A 91 -5.61 -15.37 -3.04
N LEU A 92 -6.24 -14.23 -3.33
CA LEU A 92 -7.70 -14.10 -3.40
C LEU A 92 -8.29 -14.94 -4.54
N VAL A 93 -7.62 -15.03 -5.70
CA VAL A 93 -8.02 -15.95 -6.78
C VAL A 93 -8.03 -17.41 -6.32
N GLN A 94 -7.06 -17.83 -5.49
CA GLN A 94 -7.06 -19.19 -4.93
C GLN A 94 -8.24 -19.42 -3.98
N PHE A 95 -8.55 -18.46 -3.10
CA PHE A 95 -9.73 -18.57 -2.22
C PHE A 95 -11.05 -18.57 -3.01
N PHE A 96 -11.10 -17.92 -4.17
CA PHE A 96 -12.30 -17.90 -5.00
C PHE A 96 -12.69 -19.29 -5.54
N ILE A 97 -11.70 -20.10 -5.92
CA ILE A 97 -11.92 -21.43 -6.50
C ILE A 97 -12.16 -22.52 -5.43
N THR A 98 -11.72 -22.31 -4.19
CA THR A 98 -11.88 -23.28 -3.08
C THR A 98 -13.36 -23.50 -2.70
N GLU A 99 -13.77 -24.75 -2.48
CA GLU A 99 -15.16 -25.11 -2.13
C GLU A 99 -15.56 -24.65 -0.72
N ASP A 100 -14.61 -24.66 0.23
CA ASP A 100 -14.83 -24.33 1.64
C ASP A 100 -15.04 -22.83 1.93
N VAL A 101 -15.02 -21.98 0.90
CA VAL A 101 -15.30 -20.55 1.04
C VAL A 101 -16.78 -20.29 0.73
N SER A 102 -17.48 -19.69 1.70
CA SER A 102 -18.90 -19.36 1.56
C SER A 102 -19.17 -18.48 0.35
N HIS A 103 -20.34 -18.65 -0.28
CA HIS A 103 -20.76 -17.86 -1.43
C HIS A 103 -20.68 -16.34 -1.16
N THR A 104 -21.07 -15.91 0.04
CA THR A 104 -20.99 -14.50 0.45
C THR A 104 -19.56 -13.95 0.38
N ILE A 105 -18.58 -14.73 0.85
CA ILE A 105 -17.18 -14.32 0.78
C ILE A 105 -16.67 -14.38 -0.66
N LYS A 106 -17.04 -15.39 -1.46
CA LYS A 106 -16.69 -15.44 -2.90
C LYS A 106 -17.16 -14.20 -3.66
N SER A 107 -18.37 -13.71 -3.40
CA SER A 107 -18.86 -12.45 -3.99
C SER A 107 -17.99 -11.24 -3.60
N LYS A 108 -17.52 -11.18 -2.34
CA LYS A 108 -16.61 -10.11 -1.90
C LYS A 108 -15.22 -10.22 -2.51
N ILE A 109 -14.70 -11.45 -2.63
CA ILE A 109 -13.44 -11.72 -3.33
C ILE A 109 -13.52 -11.21 -4.78
N TYR A 110 -14.59 -11.59 -5.49
CA TYR A 110 -14.81 -11.16 -6.87
C TYR A 110 -14.87 -9.65 -7.01
N ALA A 111 -15.60 -8.97 -6.11
CA ALA A 111 -15.66 -7.51 -6.09
C ALA A 111 -14.28 -6.88 -5.83
N CYS A 112 -13.48 -7.45 -4.92
CA CYS A 112 -12.13 -7.00 -4.61
C CYS A 112 -11.20 -7.14 -5.83
N ILE A 113 -11.16 -8.30 -6.48
CA ILE A 113 -10.32 -8.54 -7.67
C ILE A 113 -10.69 -7.59 -8.81
N ASN A 114 -11.99 -7.41 -9.09
CA ASN A 114 -12.43 -6.47 -10.12
C ASN A 114 -12.03 -5.03 -9.81
N HIS A 115 -12.01 -4.64 -8.53
CA HIS A 115 -11.52 -3.33 -8.12
C HIS A 115 -10.03 -3.17 -8.42
N LEU A 116 -9.22 -4.17 -8.05
CA LEU A 116 -7.77 -4.17 -8.28
C LEU A 116 -7.40 -4.09 -9.76
N GLN A 117 -8.13 -4.79 -10.62
CA GLN A 117 -7.91 -4.75 -12.07
C GLN A 117 -8.22 -3.39 -12.71
N ALA A 118 -8.98 -2.54 -12.02
CA ALA A 118 -9.31 -1.19 -12.47
C ALA A 118 -8.43 -0.09 -11.83
N TYR A 119 -7.55 -0.43 -10.88
CA TYR A 119 -6.77 0.49 -10.03
C TYR A 119 -5.34 0.76 -10.54
#